data_AF-A0A5K0W916-F1
#
_entry.id   AF-A0A5K0W916-F1
#
_cell.length_a   1.000
_cell.length_b   1.000
_cell.length_c   1.000
_cell.angle_alpha   90.00
_cell.angle_beta   90.00
_cell.angle_gamma   90.00
#
_symmetry.space_group_name_H-M   'P 1'
#
loop_
_entity.id
_entity.type
_entity.pdbx_description
1 polymer ?
#
loop_
_entity_poly.entity_id
_entity_poly.type
_entity_poly.pdbx_seq_one_letter_code
_entity_poly.pdbx_strand_id
1 'polypeptide(L)' 'GLLPDGRIIAVKQLAAKSKQGNKEFLTEICMISTLQHPNLVKLYGCCTEGSQLMLVYEYLENNSLAKALF' A
#
# COMPACT_ATOMS: atom_id res chain seq x y z
N GLY A 1 -6.55 8.10 -3.95
CA GLY A 1 -6.63 8.21 -5.43
C GLY A 1 -7.90 7.54 -5.92
N LEU A 2 -8.22 7.65 -7.20
CA LEU A 2 -9.37 7.00 -7.84
C LEU A 2 -8.86 6.16 -9.02
N LEU A 3 -9.22 4.88 -9.07
CA LEU A 3 -8.95 4.01 -10.21
C LEU A 3 -9.94 4.25 -11.36
N PRO A 4 -9.62 3.87 -12.60
CA PRO A 4 -10.52 4.04 -13.75
C PRO A 4 -11.87 3.32 -13.61
N ASP A 5 -11.92 2.29 -12.78
CA ASP A 5 -13.14 1.54 -12.46
C ASP A 5 -13.97 2.16 -11.31
N GLY A 6 -13.58 3.35 -10.83
CA GLY A 6 -14.29 4.09 -9.79
C GLY A 6 -13.90 3.70 -8.36
N ARG A 7 -12.95 2.78 -8.15
CA ARG A 7 -12.52 2.41 -6.80
C ARG A 7 -11.61 3.47 -6.17
N ILE A 8 -11.93 3.86 -4.94
CA ILE A 8 -11.07 4.72 -4.12
C ILE A 8 -9.92 3.89 -3.56
N ILE A 9 -8.70 4.43 -3.63
CA ILE A 9 -7.46 3.75 -3.22
C ILE A 9 -6.63 4.56 -2.25
N ALA A 10 -5.91 3.86 -1.37
CA ALA A 10 -4.81 4.40 -0.60
C ALA A 10 -3.49 4.17 -1.35
N VAL A 11 -2.66 5.20 -1.48
CA VAL A 11 -1.34 5.11 -2.12
C VAL A 11 -0.28 5.39 -1.06
N LYS A 12 0.58 4.40 -0.81
CA LYS A 12 1.75 4.55 0.06
C LYS A 12 2.97 4.74 -0.83
N GLN A 13 3.52 5.95 -0.81
CA GLN A 13 4.78 6.25 -1.51
C GLN A 13 5.95 5.98 -0.56
N LEU A 14 6.87 5.11 -0.98
CA LEU A 14 8.08 4.82 -0.24
C LEU A 14 9.23 5.72 -0.74
N ALA A 15 10.09 6.12 0.19
CA ALA A 15 11.24 6.95 -0.15
C ALA A 15 12.24 6.15 -1.00
N ALA A 16 12.39 6.58 -2.25
CA ALA A 16 13.32 6.08 -3.26
C ALA A 16 14.79 5.94 -2.82
N LYS A 17 15.21 6.77 -1.85
CA LYS A 17 16.62 7.08 -1.59
C LYS A 17 17.30 6.16 -0.59
N SER A 18 16.61 5.14 -0.05
CA SER A 18 17.21 4.24 0.93
C SER A 18 17.23 2.79 0.44
N LYS A 19 18.34 2.08 0.70
CA LYS A 19 18.42 0.61 0.54
C LYS A 19 17.34 -0.10 1.37
N GLN A 20 16.90 0.53 2.45
CA GLN A 20 15.82 0.07 3.31
C GLN A 20 14.45 0.13 2.61
N GLY A 21 14.13 1.20 1.88
CA GLY A 21 12.87 1.35 1.16
C GLY A 21 12.64 0.26 0.12
N ASN A 22 13.69 -0.16 -0.60
CA ASN A 22 13.62 -1.30 -1.53
C ASN A 22 13.31 -2.62 -0.81
N LYS A 23 13.94 -2.86 0.35
CA LYS A 23 13.70 -4.08 1.14
C LYS A 23 12.30 -4.09 1.73
N GLU A 24 11.84 -2.96 2.27
CA GLU A 24 10.48 -2.79 2.78
C GLU A 24 9.44 -2.99 1.68
N PHE A 25 9.66 -2.42 0.49
CA PHE A 25 8.81 -2.60 -0.68
C PHE A 25 8.66 -4.06 -1.08
N LEU A 26 9.79 -4.77 -1.26
CA LEU A 26 9.78 -6.20 -1.62
C LEU A 26 9.12 -7.05 -0.52
N THR A 27 9.35 -6.70 0.74
CA THR A 27 8.78 -7.39 1.89
C THR A 27 7.26 -7.23 1.93
N GLU A 28 6.75 -6.00 1.79
CA GLU A 28 5.31 -5.72 1.76
C GLU A 28 4.63 -6.38 0.56
N ILE A 29 5.23 -6.35 -0.63
CA ILE A 29 4.67 -7.05 -1.80
C ILE A 29 4.64 -8.55 -1.56
N CYS A 30 5.73 -9.16 -1.11
CA CYS A 30 5.81 -10.61 -0.98
C CYS A 30 4.84 -11.14 0.10
N MET A 31 4.72 -10.44 1.23
CA MET A 31 3.78 -10.84 2.29
C MET A 31 2.32 -10.58 1.91
N ILE A 32 1.99 -9.40 1.41
CA ILE A 32 0.58 -9.03 1.24
C ILE A 32 0.00 -9.63 -0.06
N SER A 33 0.82 -9.88 -1.08
CA SER A 33 0.35 -10.60 -2.28
C SER A 33 -0.06 -12.04 -2.01
N THR A 34 0.50 -12.66 -0.97
CA THR A 34 0.25 -14.07 -0.61
C THR A 34 -0.82 -14.25 0.46
N LEU A 35 -1.25 -13.17 1.12
CA LEU A 35 -2.23 -13.20 2.20
C LEU A 35 -3.50 -12.46 1.80
N GLN A 36 -4.54 -13.21 1.45
CA GLN A 36 -5.90 -12.68 1.27
C GLN A 36 -6.76 -13.09 2.46
N HIS A 37 -7.14 -12.12 3.30
CA HIS A 37 -7.97 -12.37 4.48
C HIS A 37 -8.90 -11.17 4.75
N PRO A 38 -10.15 -11.37 5.22
CA PRO A 38 -11.09 -10.28 5.47
C PRO A 38 -10.61 -9.20 6.45
N ASN A 39 -9.69 -9.56 7.35
CA ASN A 39 -9.13 -8.64 8.35
C ASN A 39 -7.74 -8.07 7.96
N LEU A 40 -7.31 -8.28 6.71
CA LEU A 40 -6.04 -7.75 6.20
C LEU A 40 -6.32 -6.84 5.01
N VAL A 41 -5.70 -5.67 5.01
CA VAL A 41 -5.86 -4.70 3.94
C VAL A 41 -5.42 -5.28 2.59
N LYS A 42 -6.28 -5.18 1.58
CA LYS A 42 -6.00 -5.70 0.25
C LYS A 42 -5.01 -4.83 -0.50
N LEU A 43 -3.88 -5.40 -0.91
CA LEU A 43 -2.98 -4.80 -1.88
C LEU A 43 -3.55 -5.03 -3.30
N TYR A 44 -3.82 -3.95 -4.03
CA TYR A 44 -4.23 -4.03 -5.44
C TYR A 44 -3.03 -4.14 -6.38
N GLY A 45 -1.90 -3.54 -6.02
CA GLY A 45 -0.69 -3.64 -6.82
C GLY A 45 0.39 -2.66 -6.37
N CYS A 46 1.41 -2.52 -7.21
CA CYS A 46 2.50 -1.60 -6.98
C CYS A 46 2.87 -0.86 -8.28
N CYS A 47 3.56 0.26 -8.14
CA CYS A 47 4.14 1.00 -9.25
C CYS A 47 5.62 1.25 -8.94
N THR A 48 6.46 0.90 -9.91
CA THR A 48 7.91 1.12 -9.89
C THR A 48 8.27 1.91 -11.14
N GLU A 49 8.26 3.23 -11.05
CA GLU A 49 8.62 4.10 -12.16
C GLU A 49 9.82 4.97 -11.78
N GLY A 50 10.94 4.76 -12.48
CA GLY A 50 12.22 5.38 -12.16
C GLY A 50 12.65 5.07 -10.73
N SER A 51 12.77 6.11 -9.90
CA SER A 51 13.11 5.97 -8.49
C SER A 51 11.88 5.87 -7.57
N GLN A 52 10.66 6.03 -8.09
CA GLN A 52 9.46 6.04 -7.26
C GLN A 52 8.97 4.62 -7.01
N LEU A 53 8.75 4.30 -5.73
CA LEU A 53 8.14 3.05 -5.29
C LEU A 53 6.81 3.38 -4.64
N MET A 54 5.73 2.85 -5.19
CA MET A 54 4.39 3.08 -4.68
C MET A 54 3.65 1.75 -4.50
N LEU A 55 2.90 1.66 -3.42
CA LEU A 55 2.01 0.55 -3.12
C LEU A 55 0.56 1.06 -3.13
N VAL A 56 -0.30 0.34 -3.83
CA VAL A 56 -1.71 0.70 -4.02
C VAL A 56 -2.57 -0.29 -3.25
N TYR A 57 -3.31 0.22 -2.27
CA TYR A 57 -4.18 -0.56 -1.39
C TYR A 57 -5.64 -0.17 -1.56
N GLU A 58 -6.52 -1.04 -1.08
CA GLU A 58 -7.89 -0.63 -0.77
C GLU A 58 -7.90 0.53 0.22
N TYR A 59 -8.83 1.46 0.00
CA TYR A 59 -9.03 2.57 0.90
C TYR A 59 -9.97 2.17 2.04
N LEU A 60 -9.52 2.35 3.28
CA LEU A 60 -10.33 2.13 4.48
C LEU A 60 -10.87 3.48 4.98
N GLU A 61 -12.18 3.69 4.84
CA GLU A 61 -12.83 4.97 5.17
C GLU A 61 -12.65 5.39 6.64
N ASN A 62 -12.60 4.42 7.55
CA ASN A 62 -12.46 4.65 8.99
C ASN A 62 -11.02 4.99 9.44
N ASN A 63 -10.07 5.06 8.51
CA ASN A 63 -8.66 5.35 8.77
C ASN A 63 -8.04 4.40 9.82
N SER A 64 -6.92 4.80 10.42
CA SER A 64 -6.21 3.97 11.41
C SER A 64 -6.95 3.94 12.74
N LEU A 65 -6.90 2.78 13.41
CA LEU A 65 -7.41 2.63 14.78
C LEU A 65 -6.75 3.62 15.75
N ALA A 66 -5.46 3.94 15.53
CA ALA A 66 -4.75 4.93 16.33
C ALA A 66 -5.46 6.29 16.34
N LYS A 67 -6.00 6.74 15.20
CA LYS A 67 -6.75 8.01 15.10
C LYS A 67 -8.12 7.96 15.78
N ALA A 68 -8.69 6.76 15.94
CA ALA A 68 -9.96 6.58 16.63
C ALA A 68 -9.80 6.54 18.16
N LEU A 69 -8.62 6.11 18.64
CA LEU A 69 -8.34 5.93 20.06
C LEU A 69 -7.49 7.06 20.68
N PHE A 70 -6.75 7.82 19.87
CA PHE A 70 -5.82 8.88 20.28
C PHE A 70 -5.93 10.09 19.36
#